data_AF-A0A1G1GE38-F1
#
_entry.id   AF-A0A1G1GE38-F1
#
_cell.length_a   1.000
_cell.length_b   1.000
_cell.length_c   1.000
_cell.angle_alpha   90.00
_cell.angle_beta   90.00
_cell.angle_gamma   90.00
#
_symmetry.space_group_name_H-M   'P 1'
#
loop_
_entity.id
_entity.type
_entity.pdbx_description
1 polymer ?
#
loop_
_entity_poly.entity_id
_entity_poly.type
_entity_poly.pdbx_seq_one_letter_code
_entity_poly.pdbx_strand_id
1 'polypeptide(L)'
;MNDTDVKTQNLFNAMIMSKSGQERLAMGFSMFNMARKQVIASIRQDNPYADAMEIKRDIFLRFYGHDFSPEEQKKILKRLLL
;
A
#
# COMPACT_ATOMS: atom_id res chain seq x y z
N MET A 1 1.55 -19.00 -1.19
CA MET A 1 1.33 -19.07 -2.64
C MET A 1 1.06 -20.53 -2.95
N ASN A 2 -0.19 -20.97 -2.79
CA ASN A 2 -0.56 -22.37 -3.02
C ASN A 2 -1.12 -22.58 -4.44
N ASP A 3 -1.27 -21.47 -5.16
CA ASP A 3 -1.73 -21.30 -6.54
C ASP A 3 -0.58 -21.22 -7.55
N THR A 4 0.67 -21.19 -7.08
CA THR A 4 1.86 -21.20 -7.93
C THR A 4 2.57 -22.55 -7.84
N ASP A 5 2.98 -23.09 -8.97
CA ASP A 5 3.71 -24.36 -9.01
C ASP A 5 5.11 -24.23 -8.37
N VAL A 6 5.62 -25.35 -7.86
CA VAL A 6 6.88 -25.41 -7.11
C VAL A 6 8.07 -24.92 -7.94
N LYS A 7 8.09 -25.18 -9.26
CA LYS A 7 9.20 -24.77 -10.12
C LYS A 7 9.24 -23.25 -10.26
N THR A 8 8.08 -22.62 -10.48
CA THR A 8 7.96 -21.15 -10.55
C THR A 8 8.31 -20.50 -9.22
N GLN A 9 7.83 -21.05 -8.10
CA GLN A 9 8.16 -20.55 -6.76
C GLN A 9 9.67 -20.62 -6.48
N ASN A 10 10.32 -21.73 -6.84
CA ASN A 10 11.76 -21.90 -6.65
C ASN A 10 12.58 -20.94 -7.53
N LEU A 11 12.17 -20.75 -8.79
CA LEU A 11 12.81 -19.78 -9.69
C LEU A 11 12.69 -18.36 -9.14
N PHE A 12 11.48 -17.97 -8.71
CA PHE A 12 11.25 -16.68 -8.09
C PHE A 12 12.14 -16.47 -6.85
N ASN A 13 12.18 -17.45 -5.95
CA ASN A 13 13.01 -17.37 -4.74
C ASN A 13 14.49 -17.23 -5.09
N ALA A 14 15.00 -17.98 -6.07
CA ALA A 14 16.39 -17.86 -6.52
C ALA A 14 16.71 -16.44 -7.05
N MET A 15 15.79 -15.85 -7.85
CA MET A 15 15.94 -14.49 -8.37
C MET A 15 15.88 -13.41 -7.28
N ILE A 16 15.10 -13.61 -6.23
CA ILE A 16 15.04 -12.68 -5.10
C ILE A 16 16.28 -12.81 -4.22
N MET A 17 16.74 -14.04 -3.98
CA MET A 17 17.90 -14.30 -3.12
C MET A 17 19.24 -13.96 -3.77
N SER A 18 19.30 -13.83 -5.10
CA SER A 18 20.49 -13.31 -5.81
C SER A 18 20.71 -11.82 -5.63
N LYS A 19 19.72 -11.08 -5.11
CA LYS A 19 19.81 -9.64 -4.83
C LYS A 19 20.35 -9.37 -3.43
N SER A 20 21.03 -8.24 -3.26
CA SER A 20 21.43 -7.73 -1.94
C SER A 20 20.22 -7.35 -1.07
N GLY A 21 20.46 -7.21 0.24
CA GLY A 21 19.42 -6.75 1.16
C GLY A 21 18.86 -5.37 0.79
N GLN A 22 19.74 -4.45 0.37
CA GLN A 22 19.40 -3.10 -0.05
C GLN A 22 18.52 -3.09 -1.30
N GLU A 23 18.83 -3.92 -2.29
CA GLU A 23 18.01 -4.06 -3.50
C GLU A 23 16.63 -4.62 -3.18
N ARG A 24 16.54 -5.64 -2.32
CA ARG A 24 15.23 -6.17 -1.89
C ARG A 24 14.40 -5.12 -1.14
N LEU A 25 15.04 -4.30 -0.31
CA LEU A 25 14.37 -3.19 0.38
C LEU A 25 13.85 -2.13 -0.62
N ALA A 26 14.68 -1.73 -1.58
CA ALA A 26 14.30 -0.78 -2.63
C ALA A 26 13.14 -1.29 -3.48
N MET A 27 13.12 -2.60 -3.80
CA MET A 27 11.98 -3.23 -4.46
C MET A 27 10.69 -3.09 -3.64
N GLY A 28 10.76 -3.33 -2.32
CA GLY A 28 9.62 -3.12 -1.41
C GLY A 28 9.08 -1.69 -1.47
N PHE A 29 9.95 -0.68 -1.43
CA PHE A 29 9.54 0.72 -1.55
C PHE A 29 8.93 1.04 -2.92
N SER A 30 9.48 0.50 -4.01
CA SER A 30 8.95 0.68 -5.35
C SER A 30 7.54 0.10 -5.48
N MET A 31 7.33 -1.12 -4.96
CA MET A 31 6.00 -1.76 -4.96
C MET A 31 5.00 -0.95 -4.13
N PHE A 32 5.38 -0.48 -2.95
CA PHE A 32 4.51 0.36 -2.12
C PHE A 32 4.15 1.69 -2.82
N ASN A 33 5.12 2.33 -3.47
CA ASN A 33 4.88 3.56 -4.24
C ASN A 33 3.88 3.32 -5.39
N MET A 34 4.00 2.18 -6.09
CA MET A 34 3.04 1.80 -7.12
C MET A 34 1.63 1.59 -6.54
N ALA A 35 1.51 0.81 -5.46
CA ALA A 35 0.23 0.56 -4.81
C ALA A 35 -0.43 1.88 -4.33
N ARG A 36 0.35 2.80 -3.74
CA ARG A 36 -0.13 4.14 -3.34
C ARG A 36 -0.65 4.93 -4.55
N LYS A 37 0.05 4.92 -5.68
CA LYS A 37 -0.39 5.62 -6.90
C LYS A 37 -1.71 5.04 -7.43
N GLN A 38 -1.87 3.73 -7.41
CA GLN A 38 -3.11 3.06 -7.83
C GLN A 38 -4.29 3.45 -6.92
N VAL A 39 -4.09 3.45 -5.60
CA VAL A 39 -5.12 3.90 -4.65
C VAL A 39 -5.51 5.35 -4.88
N ILE A 40 -4.54 6.26 -5.07
CA ILE A 40 -4.83 7.67 -5.37
C ILE A 40 -5.61 7.82 -6.68
N ALA A 41 -5.25 7.06 -7.72
CA ALA A 41 -5.95 7.09 -9.00
C ALA A 41 -7.41 6.62 -8.84
N SER A 42 -7.65 5.54 -8.08
CA SER A 42 -9.00 5.06 -7.75
C SER A 42 -9.81 6.10 -6.98
N ILE A 43 -9.23 6.74 -5.95
CA ILE A 43 -9.91 7.79 -5.17
C ILE A 43 -10.34 8.95 -6.08
N ARG A 44 -9.46 9.39 -6.98
CA ARG A 44 -9.76 10.46 -7.94
C ARG A 44 -10.75 10.05 -9.02
N GLN A 45 -10.82 8.77 -9.36
CA GLN A 45 -11.83 8.26 -10.27
C GLN A 45 -13.22 8.32 -9.62
N ASP A 46 -13.32 7.96 -8.33
CA ASP A 46 -14.59 7.98 -7.59
C ASP A 46 -15.02 9.40 -7.20
N ASN A 47 -14.06 10.27 -6.86
CA ASN A 47 -14.27 11.69 -6.58
C ASN A 47 -13.22 12.56 -7.28
N PRO A 48 -13.50 13.06 -8.50
CA PRO A 48 -12.57 13.89 -9.29
C PRO A 48 -12.16 15.20 -8.63
N TYR A 49 -12.95 15.70 -7.68
CA TYR A 49 -12.73 16.97 -7.01
C TYR A 49 -12.15 16.80 -5.59
N ALA A 50 -11.77 15.58 -5.21
CA ALA A 50 -11.20 15.31 -3.89
C ALA A 50 -9.98 16.19 -3.62
N ASP A 51 -10.02 16.92 -2.50
CA ASP A 51 -8.90 17.74 -2.08
C ASP A 51 -7.77 16.91 -1.45
N ALA A 52 -6.67 17.57 -1.08
CA ALA A 52 -5.51 16.88 -0.50
C ALA A 52 -5.80 16.21 0.86
N MET A 53 -6.70 16.77 1.67
CA MET A 53 -7.08 16.22 2.96
C MET A 53 -7.99 14.99 2.79
N GLU A 54 -8.92 15.04 1.85
CA GLU A 54 -9.78 13.92 1.48
C GLU A 54 -8.96 12.76 0.93
N ILE A 55 -8.03 13.02 0.00
CA ILE A 55 -7.11 11.98 -0.50
C ILE A 55 -6.28 11.38 0.64
N LYS A 56 -5.79 12.21 1.58
CA LYS A 56 -4.98 11.73 2.72
C LYS A 56 -5.82 10.85 3.68
N ARG A 57 -7.06 11.25 3.96
CA ARG A 57 -8.04 10.47 4.74
C ARG A 57 -8.29 9.12 4.08
N ASP A 58 -8.58 9.12 2.79
CA ASP A 58 -8.99 7.91 2.07
C ASP A 58 -7.83 6.93 1.88
N ILE A 59 -6.60 7.43 1.69
CA ILE A 59 -5.38 6.60 1.75
C ILE A 59 -5.27 5.93 3.12
N PHE A 60 -5.44 6.66 4.22
CA PHE A 60 -5.37 6.08 5.57
C PHE A 60 -6.41 4.97 5.75
N LEU A 61 -7.67 5.24 5.40
CA LEU A 61 -8.74 4.26 5.54
C LEU A 61 -8.50 3.02 4.68
N ARG A 62 -7.97 3.19 3.46
CA ARG A 62 -7.74 2.08 2.52
C ARG A 62 -6.59 1.16 2.94
N PHE A 63 -5.48 1.73 3.44
CA PHE A 63 -4.30 0.94 3.81
C PHE A 63 -4.32 0.45 5.25
N TYR A 64 -4.93 1.21 6.16
CA TYR A 64 -4.80 0.98 7.60
C TYR A 64 -6.13 0.98 8.35
N GLY A 65 -7.24 1.39 7.73
CA GLY A 65 -8.52 1.55 8.43
C GLY A 65 -8.98 0.27 9.12
N HIS A 66 -8.75 -0.89 8.49
CA HIS A 66 -9.14 -2.19 9.04
C HIS A 66 -8.32 -2.62 10.27
N ASP A 67 -7.17 -1.99 10.52
CA ASP A 67 -6.32 -2.29 11.68
C ASP A 67 -6.80 -1.57 12.96
N PHE A 68 -7.77 -0.65 12.84
CA PHE A 68 -8.21 0.23 13.91
C PHE A 68 -9.73 0.22 14.09
N SER A 69 -10.18 0.36 15.33
CA SER A 69 -11.61 0.56 15.61
C SER A 69 -12.12 1.90 15.04
N PRO A 70 -13.43 2.08 14.83
CA PRO A 70 -13.98 3.36 14.39
C PRO A 70 -13.59 4.54 15.29
N GLU A 71 -13.47 4.33 16.60
CA GLU A 71 -13.04 5.33 17.58
C GLU A 71 -11.56 5.70 17.40
N GLU A 72 -10.70 4.72 17.14
CA GLU A 72 -9.28 4.91 16.87
C GLU A 72 -9.05 5.63 15.54
N GLN A 73 -9.76 5.22 14.49
CA GLN A 73 -9.72 5.88 13.18
C GLN A 73 -10.06 7.37 13.31
N LYS A 74 -11.13 7.73 14.05
CA LYS A 74 -11.49 9.14 14.30
C LYS A 74 -10.37 9.91 15.00
N LYS A 75 -9.73 9.32 16.02
CA LYS A 75 -8.60 9.94 16.73
C LYS A 75 -7.40 10.16 15.82
N ILE A 76 -7.06 9.16 14.99
CA ILE A 76 -5.94 9.23 14.06
C ILE A 76 -6.22 10.26 12.97
N LEU A 77 -7.39 10.22 12.34
CA LEU A 77 -7.79 11.19 11.31
C LEU A 77 -7.76 12.63 11.82
N LYS A 78 -8.25 12.85 13.06
CA LYS A 78 -8.15 14.16 13.69
C LYS A 78 -6.70 14.62 13.80
N ARG A 79 -5.74 13.76 14.11
CA ARG A 79 -4.31 14.13 14.17
C ARG A 79 -3.65 14.25 12.80
N LEU A 80 -4.12 13.48 11.83
CA LEU A 80 -3.54 13.40 10.48
C LEU A 80 -3.95 14.58 9.60
N LEU A 81 -5.12 15.17 9.84
CA LEU A 81 -5.71 16.24 9.04
C LEU A 81 -5.66 17.63 9.70
N LEU A 82 -5.11 17.72 10.92
CA LEU A 82 -4.66 18.98 11.53
C LEU A 82 -3.30 19.39 10.92
#